data_AF-A0A419HYG3-F1
#
_entry.id   AF-A0A419HYG3-F1
#
_cell.length_a   1.000
_cell.length_b   1.000
_cell.length_c   1.000
_cell.angle_alpha   90.00
_cell.angle_beta   90.00
_cell.angle_gamma   90.00
#
_symmetry.space_group_name_H-M   'P 1'
#
loop_
_entity.id
_entity.type
_entity.pdbx_description
1 polymer ?
#
loop_
_entity_poly.entity_id
_entity_poly.type
_entity_poly.pdbx_seq_one_letter_code
_entity_poly.pdbx_strand_id
1 'polypeptide(L)'
;MRWHFDPATEITTVADLVRLPDISARHGVGGGNWLYLGPTGPHVAGYLFARTAQLRDGAFFTVDLDPRWVKRLHPGAARSYVDHLLEQVGWILDGQRAEVAGCVFQPFHPHLIVELLEQDTGAPVDYGERGRVRRHHLTLDLWLPNQIERDTAIRMSAVDGVDGLSGVAPLPMVAGVPIREGV
;
A
#
# COMPACT_ATOMS: atom_id res chain seq x y z
N MET A 1 -24.57 20.38 -17.59
CA MET A 1 -23.17 20.27 -17.14
C MET A 1 -22.48 19.27 -18.05
N ARG A 2 -21.52 19.69 -18.89
CA ARG A 2 -20.73 18.76 -19.72
C ARG A 2 -19.48 18.41 -18.92
N TRP A 3 -19.34 17.14 -18.60
CA TRP A 3 -18.13 16.61 -18.00
C TRP A 3 -17.03 16.66 -19.06
N HIS A 4 -15.96 17.41 -18.76
CA HIS A 4 -14.78 17.48 -19.63
C HIS A 4 -13.82 16.40 -19.15
N PHE A 5 -13.71 15.34 -19.93
CA PHE A 5 -12.75 14.27 -19.71
C PHE A 5 -11.36 14.73 -20.18
N ASP A 6 -10.37 14.69 -19.30
CA ASP A 6 -8.97 14.88 -19.68
C ASP A 6 -8.19 13.55 -19.58
N PRO A 7 -7.97 12.85 -20.72
CA PRO A 7 -7.24 11.59 -20.73
C PRO A 7 -5.77 11.70 -20.27
N ALA A 8 -5.22 12.91 -20.15
CA ALA A 8 -3.87 13.11 -19.65
C ALA A 8 -3.76 13.07 -18.12
N THR A 9 -4.86 13.32 -17.42
CA THR A 9 -4.87 13.47 -15.94
C THR A 9 -5.81 12.50 -15.24
N GLU A 10 -6.77 11.90 -15.95
CA GLU A 10 -7.72 10.95 -15.39
C GLU A 10 -7.36 9.49 -15.72
N ILE A 11 -7.37 8.63 -14.70
CA ILE A 11 -7.15 7.18 -14.84
C ILE A 11 -8.48 6.52 -15.20
N THR A 12 -8.59 5.97 -16.40
CA THR A 12 -9.82 5.28 -16.86
C THR A 12 -9.63 3.81 -17.17
N THR A 13 -8.38 3.41 -17.34
CA THR A 13 -7.99 2.03 -17.62
C THR A 13 -6.81 1.62 -16.75
N VAL A 14 -6.63 0.31 -16.60
CA VAL A 14 -5.42 -0.25 -15.94
C VAL A 14 -4.15 0.18 -16.67
N ALA A 15 -4.22 0.41 -17.98
CA ALA A 15 -3.09 0.91 -18.75
C ALA A 15 -2.73 2.36 -18.39
N ASP A 16 -3.67 3.18 -17.89
CA ASP A 16 -3.38 4.55 -17.45
C ASP A 16 -2.63 4.58 -16.11
N LEU A 17 -2.71 3.50 -15.31
CA LEU A 17 -1.94 3.38 -14.07
C LEU A 17 -0.43 3.41 -14.30
N VAL A 18 0.05 3.05 -15.49
CA VAL A 18 1.49 3.15 -15.82
C VAL A 18 1.95 4.58 -16.09
N ARG A 19 1.02 5.54 -16.22
CA ARG A 19 1.31 6.97 -16.34
C ARG A 19 1.40 7.67 -14.99
N LEU A 20 0.98 6.99 -13.92
CA LEU A 20 1.17 7.53 -12.58
C LEU A 20 2.66 7.78 -12.36
N PRO A 21 3.04 8.96 -11.83
CA PRO A 21 4.42 9.21 -11.48
C PRO A 21 4.97 8.06 -10.65
N ASP A 22 6.25 7.76 -10.84
CA ASP A 22 6.93 6.76 -10.04
C ASP A 22 7.10 7.26 -8.60
N ILE A 23 6.02 7.15 -7.82
CA ILE A 23 5.96 7.56 -6.41
C ILE A 23 7.03 6.79 -5.64
N SER A 24 7.21 5.49 -5.92
CA SER A 24 8.28 4.68 -5.31
C SER A 24 9.68 5.26 -5.53
N ALA A 25 10.06 5.62 -6.76
CA ALA A 25 11.37 6.22 -7.05
C ALA A 25 11.53 7.58 -6.37
N ARG A 26 10.45 8.37 -6.30
CA ARG A 26 10.41 9.64 -5.57
C ARG A 26 10.57 9.48 -4.06
N HIS A 27 10.21 8.32 -3.50
CA HIS A 27 10.48 7.90 -2.12
C HIS A 27 11.79 7.11 -1.98
N GLY A 28 12.69 7.17 -2.97
CA GLY A 28 14.01 6.52 -2.92
C GLY A 28 14.02 5.03 -3.28
N VAL A 29 12.87 4.48 -3.70
CA VAL A 29 12.73 3.08 -4.15
C VAL A 29 12.83 3.05 -5.67
N GLY A 30 14.05 3.19 -6.19
CA GLY A 30 14.35 3.23 -7.62
C GLY A 30 15.02 1.96 -8.15
N GLY A 31 14.54 1.45 -9.28
CA GLY A 31 15.14 0.31 -10.01
C GLY A 31 15.00 -1.04 -9.31
N GLY A 32 15.73 -2.04 -9.80
CA GLY A 32 15.86 -3.36 -9.18
C GLY A 32 14.80 -4.40 -9.58
N ASN A 33 15.04 -5.64 -9.14
CA ASN A 33 14.12 -6.75 -9.34
C ASN A 33 12.94 -6.68 -8.37
N TRP A 34 11.77 -7.15 -8.81
CA TRP A 34 10.52 -7.10 -8.04
C TRP A 34 10.11 -8.50 -7.61
N LEU A 35 9.78 -8.68 -6.34
CA LEU A 35 9.17 -9.90 -5.83
C LEU A 35 7.75 -9.60 -5.34
N TYR A 36 6.77 -10.26 -5.94
CA TYR A 36 5.36 -10.14 -5.56
C TYR A 36 4.86 -11.44 -4.90
N LEU A 37 4.24 -11.32 -3.74
CA LEU A 37 3.54 -12.41 -3.06
C LEU A 37 2.05 -12.19 -3.18
N GLY A 38 1.40 -12.93 -4.07
CA GLY A 38 -0.01 -12.73 -4.37
C GLY A 38 -0.45 -13.47 -5.62
N PRO A 39 -1.75 -13.49 -5.92
CA PRO A 39 -2.25 -14.21 -7.08
C PRO A 39 -1.78 -13.56 -8.38
N THR A 40 -1.18 -14.36 -9.26
CA THR A 40 -0.64 -13.95 -10.56
C THR A 40 -1.60 -14.09 -11.75
N GLY A 41 -2.79 -14.68 -11.53
CA GLY A 41 -3.83 -14.92 -12.56
C GLY A 41 -4.39 -13.64 -13.22
N PRO A 42 -5.63 -13.60 -13.76
CA PRO A 42 -6.20 -12.39 -14.41
C PRO A 42 -6.52 -11.25 -13.41
N HIS A 43 -5.72 -11.13 -12.35
CA HIS A 43 -5.77 -10.09 -11.34
C HIS A 43 -4.91 -8.92 -11.77
N VAL A 44 -5.49 -7.73 -11.67
CA VAL A 44 -4.85 -6.47 -12.01
C VAL A 44 -3.51 -6.27 -11.29
N ALA A 45 -3.40 -6.73 -10.04
CA ALA A 45 -2.19 -6.59 -9.24
C ALA A 45 -0.98 -7.29 -9.85
N GLY A 46 -1.10 -8.57 -10.23
CA GLY A 46 0.00 -9.32 -10.85
C GLY A 46 0.46 -8.69 -12.17
N TYR A 47 -0.49 -8.26 -13.00
CA TYR A 47 -0.19 -7.52 -14.25
C TYR A 47 0.55 -6.20 -13.97
N LEU A 48 0.08 -5.41 -12.99
CA LEU A 48 0.66 -4.11 -12.67
C LEU A 48 2.10 -4.23 -12.14
N PHE A 49 2.36 -5.19 -11.24
CA PHE A 49 3.71 -5.38 -10.70
C PHE A 49 4.67 -5.93 -11.75
N ALA A 50 4.22 -6.86 -12.59
CA ALA A 50 5.02 -7.34 -13.72
C ALA A 50 5.37 -6.21 -14.69
N ARG A 51 4.40 -5.35 -15.01
CA ARG A 51 4.61 -4.21 -15.89
C ARG A 51 5.52 -3.16 -15.26
N THR A 52 5.38 -2.93 -13.96
CA THR A 52 6.23 -2.01 -13.19
C THR A 52 7.68 -2.47 -13.18
N ALA A 53 7.94 -3.76 -12.95
CA ALA A 53 9.28 -4.34 -13.02
C ALA A 53 9.91 -4.13 -14.41
N GLN A 54 9.16 -4.42 -15.48
CA GLN A 54 9.61 -4.22 -16.86
C GLN A 54 9.95 -2.76 -17.19
N LEU A 55 9.11 -1.81 -16.75
CA LEU A 55 9.35 -0.38 -16.95
C LEU A 55 10.58 0.14 -16.20
N ARG A 56 11.10 -0.63 -15.25
CA ARG A 56 12.26 -0.32 -14.40
C ARG A 56 13.49 -1.18 -14.72
N ASP A 57 13.50 -1.84 -15.88
CA ASP A 57 14.54 -2.78 -16.31
C ASP A 57 14.84 -3.89 -15.27
N GLY A 58 13.82 -4.22 -14.46
CA GLY A 58 13.89 -5.23 -13.41
C GLY A 58 13.24 -6.55 -13.84
N ALA A 59 13.78 -7.66 -13.34
CA ALA A 59 13.10 -8.95 -13.41
C ALA A 59 11.88 -8.95 -12.47
N PHE A 60 10.83 -9.67 -12.88
CA PHE A 60 9.65 -9.90 -12.06
C PHE A 60 9.65 -11.34 -11.53
N PHE A 61 9.81 -11.47 -10.22
CA PHE A 61 9.66 -12.71 -9.47
C PHE A 61 8.31 -12.72 -8.77
N THR A 62 7.74 -13.91 -8.62
CA THR A 62 6.44 -14.04 -7.97
C THR A 62 6.33 -15.36 -7.24
N VAL A 63 5.63 -15.34 -6.11
CA VAL A 63 5.20 -16.52 -5.36
C VAL A 63 3.68 -16.45 -5.25
N ASP A 64 2.99 -17.44 -5.82
CA ASP A 64 1.54 -17.47 -5.86
C ASP A 64 0.96 -17.82 -4.48
N LEU A 65 0.23 -16.85 -3.92
CA LEU A 65 -0.63 -17.04 -2.76
C LEU A 65 -2.07 -17.26 -3.24
N ASP A 66 -2.66 -18.41 -2.92
CA ASP A 66 -4.10 -18.65 -3.08
C ASP A 66 -4.78 -18.71 -1.70
N PRO A 67 -5.32 -17.59 -1.19
CA PRO A 67 -6.01 -17.57 0.10
C PRO A 67 -7.27 -18.45 0.10
N ARG A 68 -7.82 -18.84 -1.07
CA ARG A 68 -8.94 -19.79 -1.14
C ARG A 68 -8.48 -21.19 -0.76
N TRP A 69 -7.22 -21.53 -1.05
CA TRP A 69 -6.64 -22.80 -0.64
C TRP A 69 -6.48 -22.86 0.88
N VAL A 70 -6.07 -21.75 1.51
CA VAL A 70 -5.99 -21.63 2.98
C VAL A 70 -7.33 -21.95 3.65
N LYS A 71 -8.45 -21.51 3.07
CA LYS A 71 -9.80 -21.79 3.60
C LYS A 71 -10.19 -23.27 3.53
N ARG A 72 -9.50 -24.08 2.71
CA ARG A 72 -9.72 -25.53 2.58
C ARG A 72 -8.83 -26.34 3.52
N LEU A 73 -7.87 -25.70 4.19
CA LEU A 73 -6.97 -26.35 5.13
C LEU A 73 -7.67 -26.65 6.45
N HIS A 74 -7.24 -27.72 7.13
CA HIS A 74 -7.65 -27.99 8.50
C HIS A 74 -7.18 -26.85 9.44
N PRO A 75 -7.92 -26.51 10.51
CA PRO A 75 -7.45 -25.61 11.55
C PRO A 75 -6.00 -25.86 11.97
N GLY A 76 -5.15 -24.84 11.97
CA GLY A 76 -3.73 -24.92 12.32
C GLY A 76 -2.76 -25.17 11.15
N ALA A 77 -3.23 -25.61 9.98
CA ALA A 77 -2.36 -25.82 8.81
C ALA A 77 -2.01 -24.52 8.04
N ALA A 78 -2.66 -23.39 8.36
CA ALA A 78 -2.35 -22.09 7.76
C ALA A 78 -0.89 -21.66 7.99
N ARG A 79 -0.31 -21.98 9.15
CA ARG A 79 1.09 -21.67 9.44
C ARG A 79 2.03 -22.45 8.54
N SER A 80 1.80 -23.75 8.37
CA SER A 80 2.60 -24.58 7.46
C SER A 80 2.52 -24.09 6.00
N TYR A 81 1.35 -23.61 5.56
CA TYR A 81 1.23 -22.99 4.24
C TYR A 81 2.03 -21.68 4.12
N VAL A 82 1.94 -20.81 5.12
CA VAL A 82 2.75 -19.58 5.15
C VAL A 82 4.25 -19.90 5.16
N ASP A 83 4.68 -20.86 5.99
CA ASP A 83 6.07 -21.29 6.08
C ASP A 83 6.58 -21.81 4.73
N HIS A 84 5.76 -22.57 3.99
CA HIS A 84 6.07 -23.02 2.64
C HIS A 84 6.25 -21.86 1.64
N LEU A 85 5.38 -20.84 1.69
CA LEU A 85 5.52 -19.66 0.83
C LEU A 85 6.78 -18.85 1.19
N LEU A 86 7.08 -18.72 2.49
CA LEU A 86 8.28 -18.03 2.97
C LEU A 86 9.55 -18.79 2.57
N GLU A 87 9.53 -20.12 2.53
CA GLU A 87 10.62 -20.92 1.99
C GLU A 87 10.87 -20.60 0.50
N GLN A 88 9.81 -20.58 -0.32
CA GLN A 88 9.91 -20.20 -1.74
C GLN A 88 10.47 -18.79 -1.93
N VAL A 89 10.04 -17.84 -1.09
CA VAL A 89 10.59 -16.48 -1.05
C VAL A 89 12.07 -16.49 -0.70
N GLY A 90 12.46 -17.27 0.31
CA GLY A 90 13.85 -17.42 0.73
C GLY A 90 14.76 -17.84 -0.41
N TRP A 91 14.36 -18.86 -1.18
CA TRP A 91 15.11 -19.31 -2.37
C TRP A 91 15.34 -18.20 -3.41
N ILE A 92 14.35 -17.33 -3.61
CA ILE A 92 14.50 -16.20 -4.53
C ILE A 92 15.44 -15.15 -3.93
N LEU A 93 15.24 -14.79 -2.66
CA LEU A 93 16.03 -13.74 -2.00
C LEU A 93 17.50 -14.13 -1.81
N ASP A 94 17.80 -15.39 -1.51
CA ASP A 94 19.18 -15.89 -1.35
C ASP A 94 20.01 -15.74 -2.63
N GLY A 95 19.35 -15.78 -3.80
CA GLY A 95 19.98 -15.55 -5.09
C GLY A 95 20.12 -14.07 -5.48
N GLN A 96 19.65 -13.14 -4.65
CA GLN A 96 19.56 -11.71 -4.97
C GLN A 96 20.27 -10.85 -3.91
N ARG A 97 20.75 -9.67 -4.30
CA ARG A 97 21.04 -8.61 -3.33
C ARG A 97 19.74 -7.87 -3.05
N ALA A 98 19.03 -8.29 -2.02
CA ALA A 98 17.76 -7.69 -1.63
C ALA A 98 17.98 -6.57 -0.60
N GLU A 99 17.33 -5.43 -0.84
CA GLU A 99 17.20 -4.34 0.14
C GLU A 99 15.73 -4.22 0.54
N VAL A 100 15.48 -4.06 1.84
CA VAL A 100 14.13 -3.78 2.35
C VAL A 100 13.93 -2.27 2.37
N ALA A 101 13.24 -1.75 1.37
CA ALA A 101 12.77 -0.38 1.38
C ALA A 101 11.42 -0.28 2.10
N GLY A 102 11.24 0.77 2.91
CA GLY A 102 9.96 1.07 3.51
C GLY A 102 8.91 1.41 2.44
N CYS A 103 7.75 0.79 2.50
CA CYS A 103 6.63 1.14 1.63
C CYS A 103 6.04 2.48 2.10
N VAL A 104 6.20 3.53 1.30
CA VAL A 104 5.57 4.83 1.53
C VAL A 104 4.38 4.98 0.60
N PHE A 105 3.19 5.12 1.17
CA PHE A 105 1.99 5.47 0.46
C PHE A 105 1.83 6.99 0.44
N GLN A 106 1.59 7.56 -0.74
CA GLN A 106 1.29 8.98 -0.91
C GLN A 106 -0.20 9.13 -1.28
N PRO A 107 -0.99 9.90 -0.53
CA PRO A 107 -2.41 10.13 -0.84
C PRO A 107 -2.62 10.80 -2.20
N PHE A 108 -3.77 10.50 -2.83
CA PHE A 108 -4.16 11.11 -4.10
C PHE A 108 -4.70 12.54 -3.90
N HIS A 109 -3.78 13.46 -3.63
CA HIS A 109 -4.07 14.87 -3.47
C HIS A 109 -4.60 15.50 -4.77
N PRO A 110 -5.56 16.45 -4.73
CA PRO A 110 -6.23 17.02 -3.55
C PRO A 110 -7.45 16.23 -3.06
N HIS A 111 -7.82 15.15 -3.75
CA HIS A 111 -9.08 14.44 -3.51
C HIS A 111 -9.08 13.57 -2.24
N LEU A 112 -7.89 13.10 -1.84
CA LEU A 112 -7.67 12.38 -0.60
C LEU A 112 -6.52 13.04 0.15
N ILE A 113 -6.84 13.65 1.30
CA ILE A 113 -5.85 14.23 2.21
C ILE A 113 -5.78 13.31 3.43
N VAL A 114 -4.56 12.95 3.84
CA VAL A 114 -4.33 12.14 5.03
C VAL A 114 -3.39 12.90 5.97
N GLU A 115 -3.79 13.02 7.22
CA GLU A 115 -3.01 13.62 8.30
C GLU A 115 -2.80 12.60 9.41
N LEU A 116 -1.65 12.66 10.07
CA LEU A 116 -1.29 11.77 11.16
C LEU A 116 -1.24 12.59 12.44
N LEU A 117 -2.10 12.26 13.39
CA LEU A 117 -2.36 13.09 14.55
C LEU A 117 -1.94 12.42 15.86
N GLU A 118 -1.49 13.22 16.81
CA GLU A 118 -1.39 12.83 18.21
C GLU A 118 -2.78 12.51 18.77
N GLN A 119 -2.88 11.48 19.62
CA GLN A 119 -4.18 11.03 20.13
C GLN A 119 -4.85 12.05 21.08
N ASP A 120 -4.06 12.73 21.90
CA ASP A 120 -4.58 13.58 22.97
C ASP A 120 -4.84 15.02 22.49
N THR A 121 -3.95 15.58 21.69
CA THR A 121 -4.01 16.98 21.25
C THR A 121 -4.73 17.14 19.91
N GLY A 122 -4.75 16.09 19.08
CA GLY A 122 -5.22 16.16 17.69
C GLY A 122 -4.31 16.99 16.78
N ALA A 123 -3.12 17.39 17.25
CA ALA A 123 -2.12 18.07 16.43
C ALA A 123 -1.41 17.07 15.51
N PRO A 124 -0.90 17.50 14.33
CA PRO A 124 -0.08 16.64 13.49
C PRO A 124 1.19 16.19 14.23
N VAL A 125 1.54 14.90 14.11
CA VAL A 125 2.81 14.34 14.62
C VAL A 125 3.99 14.80 13.78
N ASP A 126 5.21 14.74 14.32
CA ASP A 126 6.42 15.07 13.54
C ASP A 126 6.72 14.00 12.47
N TYR A 127 7.59 14.34 11.52
CA TYR A 127 8.06 13.36 10.54
C TYR A 127 8.86 12.24 11.22
N GLY A 128 8.60 11.00 10.82
CA GLY A 128 9.15 9.80 11.42
C GLY A 128 8.36 9.29 12.64
N GLU A 129 7.36 10.04 13.12
CA GLU A 129 6.54 9.65 14.25
C GLU A 129 5.25 8.95 13.84
N ARG A 130 4.71 8.14 14.76
CA ARG A 130 3.46 7.40 14.57
C ARG A 130 2.28 8.22 15.07
N GLY A 131 1.32 8.49 14.20
CA GLY A 131 0.07 9.19 14.52
C GLY A 131 -1.17 8.38 14.13
N ARG A 132 -2.31 8.78 14.68
CA ARG A 132 -3.63 8.28 14.27
C ARG A 132 -4.01 8.88 12.92
N VAL A 133 -4.53 8.05 12.03
CA VAL A 133 -4.89 8.46 10.67
C VAL A 133 -6.19 9.28 10.70
N ARG A 134 -6.13 10.50 10.16
CA ARG A 134 -7.30 11.32 9.80
C ARG A 134 -7.33 11.47 8.27
N ARG A 135 -8.45 11.14 7.67
CA ARG A 135 -8.71 11.22 6.24
C ARG A 135 -9.70 12.34 5.93
N HIS A 136 -9.47 13.04 4.84
CA HIS A 136 -10.47 13.89 4.19
C HIS A 136 -10.67 13.42 2.76
N HIS A 137 -11.92 13.17 2.39
CA HIS A 137 -12.27 12.81 1.03
C HIS A 137 -13.05 13.96 0.39
N LEU A 138 -12.53 14.49 -0.71
CA LEU A 138 -13.09 15.64 -1.42
C LEU A 138 -13.16 15.32 -2.92
N THR A 139 -14.33 14.90 -3.38
CA THR A 139 -14.65 14.73 -4.80
C THR A 139 -15.91 15.53 -5.13
N LEU A 140 -16.26 15.62 -6.41
CA LEU A 140 -17.45 16.36 -6.86
C LEU A 140 -18.75 15.78 -6.27
N ASP A 141 -18.77 14.48 -5.98
CA ASP A 141 -19.96 13.78 -5.51
C ASP A 141 -19.91 13.44 -4.00
N LEU A 142 -18.75 13.59 -3.34
CA LEU A 142 -18.56 13.16 -1.97
C LEU A 142 -17.61 14.07 -1.18
N TRP A 143 -18.12 14.59 -0.06
CA TRP A 143 -17.34 15.37 0.90
C TRP A 143 -17.41 14.72 2.29
N LEU A 144 -16.28 14.19 2.75
CA LEU A 144 -16.12 13.56 4.05
C LEU A 144 -14.89 14.15 4.77
N PRO A 145 -15.04 15.28 5.47
CA PRO A 145 -13.95 15.89 6.21
C PRO A 145 -13.72 15.19 7.55
N ASN A 146 -12.48 15.22 8.04
CA ASN A 146 -12.08 14.78 9.38
C ASN A 146 -12.51 13.34 9.74
N GLN A 147 -12.50 12.41 8.80
CA GLN A 147 -12.76 11.01 9.09
C GLN A 147 -11.60 10.44 9.90
N ILE A 148 -11.84 10.20 11.18
CA ILE A 148 -10.87 9.59 12.06
C ILE A 148 -10.91 8.07 11.85
N GLU A 149 -9.82 7.51 11.36
CA GLU A 149 -9.70 6.08 11.10
C GLU A 149 -9.34 5.30 12.37
N ARG A 150 -9.44 3.97 12.27
CA ARG A 150 -9.04 3.04 13.34
C ARG A 150 -7.59 2.59 13.21
N ASP A 151 -6.84 3.24 12.34
CA ASP A 151 -5.47 2.90 11.99
C ASP A 151 -4.50 4.00 12.44
N THR A 152 -3.25 3.59 12.59
CA THR A 152 -2.10 4.46 12.83
C THR A 152 -1.08 4.26 11.73
N ALA A 153 -0.30 5.28 11.43
CA ALA A 153 0.81 5.17 10.48
C ALA A 153 1.96 6.10 10.90
N ILE A 154 3.14 5.84 10.34
CA ILE A 154 4.31 6.72 10.48
C ILE A 154 4.21 7.82 9.44
N ARG A 155 4.28 9.08 9.86
CA ARG A 155 4.28 10.24 8.96
C ARG A 155 5.62 10.33 8.24
N MET A 156 5.62 10.23 6.91
CA MET A 156 6.81 10.33 6.08
C MET A 156 6.94 11.74 5.51
N SER A 157 8.18 12.18 5.30
CA SER A 157 8.49 13.49 4.74
C SER A 157 7.75 13.73 3.43
N ALA A 158 7.28 14.96 3.22
CA ALA A 158 6.54 15.31 2.02
C ALA A 158 7.38 15.13 0.75
N VAL A 159 6.73 14.59 -0.28
CA VAL A 159 7.26 14.59 -1.66
C VAL A 159 6.23 15.28 -2.55
N ASP A 160 6.70 16.23 -3.35
CA ASP A 160 5.84 17.14 -4.15
C ASP A 160 4.80 17.88 -3.29
N GLY A 161 5.15 18.21 -2.05
CA GLY A 161 4.29 18.93 -1.11
C GLY A 161 3.19 18.08 -0.46
N VAL A 162 3.22 16.76 -0.65
CA VAL A 162 2.26 15.83 -0.03
C VAL A 162 2.99 14.88 0.91
N ASP A 163 2.55 14.85 2.17
CA ASP A 163 3.07 13.91 3.17
C ASP A 163 2.82 12.45 2.75
N GLY A 164 3.82 11.60 2.97
CA GLY A 164 3.66 10.16 2.83
C GLY A 164 3.25 9.51 4.15
N LEU A 165 2.83 8.25 4.09
CA LEU A 165 2.64 7.40 5.27
C LEU A 165 3.18 6.00 5.05
N SER A 166 3.73 5.42 6.11
CA SER A 166 4.25 4.05 6.10
C SER A 166 3.87 3.30 7.37
N GLY A 167 4.11 1.98 7.40
CA GLY A 167 3.92 1.17 8.60
C GLY A 167 2.51 1.26 9.20
N VAL A 168 1.49 1.22 8.34
CA VAL A 168 0.08 1.22 8.76
C VAL A 168 -0.16 0.05 9.70
N ALA A 169 -0.79 0.33 10.83
CA ALA A 169 -1.13 -0.67 11.83
C ALA A 169 -2.45 -0.30 12.51
N PRO A 170 -3.30 -1.28 12.86
CA PRO A 170 -4.52 -1.01 13.60
C PRO A 170 -4.23 -0.38 14.95
N LEU A 171 -5.16 0.44 15.46
CA LEU A 171 -5.13 0.86 16.84
C LEU A 171 -5.17 -0.38 17.75
N PRO A 172 -4.35 -0.45 18.81
CA PRO A 172 -4.38 -1.59 19.72
C PRO A 172 -5.75 -1.73 20.41
N MET A 173 -6.43 -0.61 20.67
CA MET A 173 -7.77 -0.56 21.27
C MET A 173 -8.61 0.58 20.69
N VAL A 174 -9.92 0.35 20.55
CA VAL A 174 -10.92 1.39 20.27
C VAL A 174 -12.07 1.25 21.26
N ALA A 175 -12.39 2.33 21.99
CA ALA A 175 -13.44 2.36 23.01
C ALA A 175 -13.34 1.21 24.05
N GLY A 176 -12.11 0.84 24.44
CA GLY A 176 -11.87 -0.26 25.39
C GLY A 176 -11.88 -1.65 24.77
N VAL A 177 -12.19 -1.80 23.48
CA VAL A 177 -12.22 -3.09 22.78
C VAL A 177 -10.91 -3.31 22.01
N PRO A 178 -10.20 -4.42 22.24
CA PRO A 178 -9.03 -4.78 21.44
C PRO A 178 -9.42 -4.99 19.97
N ILE A 179 -8.72 -4.34 19.05
CA ILE A 179 -8.94 -4.59 17.61
C ILE A 179 -8.17 -5.85 17.21
N ARG A 180 -8.86 -6.79 16.55
CA ARG A 180 -8.26 -7.93 15.86
C ARG A 180 -8.47 -7.75 14.37
N GLU A 181 -7.40 -7.88 13.61
CA GLU A 181 -7.43 -7.82 12.15
C GLU A 181 -7.70 -9.22 11.57
N GLY A 182 -8.62 -9.33 10.61
CA GLY A 182 -8.95 -10.60 9.95
C GLY A 182 -9.92 -11.49 10.75
N VAL A 183 -11.03 -11.86 10.10
CA VAL A 183 -11.92 -12.96 10.52
C VAL A 183 -11.46 -14.24 9.81
#